data_AF-A0A2G2G5A0-F1
#
_entry.id   AF-A0A2G2G5A0-F1
#
_cell.length_a   1.000
_cell.length_b   1.000
_cell.length_c   1.000
_cell.angle_alpha   90.00
_cell.angle_beta   90.00
_cell.angle_gamma   90.00
#
_symmetry.space_group_name_H-M   'P 1'
#
loop_
_entity.id
_entity.type
_entity.pdbx_description
1 polymer ?
#
loop_
_entity_poly.entity_id
_entity_poly.type
_entity_poly.pdbx_seq_one_letter_code
_entity_poly.pdbx_strand_id
1 'polypeptide(L)'
;MSKSTITFRTDTERRDTLDALAASRQRNRSFLINEAIDNYLEIQKWHIEHIKQALAELDRGEFVSQEDMRETFAELRARCK
;
A
#
# COMPACT_ATOMS: atom_id res chain seq x y z
N MET A 1 22.54 5.51 -6.15
CA MET A 1 22.22 4.82 -4.89
C MET A 1 23.23 3.70 -4.66
N SER A 2 23.84 3.63 -3.48
CA SER A 2 24.72 2.50 -3.11
C SER A 2 23.87 1.25 -2.86
N LYS A 3 24.38 0.09 -3.27
CA LYS A 3 23.73 -1.20 -3.01
C LYS A 3 24.24 -1.75 -1.68
N SER A 4 23.34 -2.27 -0.85
CA SER A 4 23.67 -2.95 0.40
C SER A 4 23.10 -4.37 0.38
N THR A 5 23.79 -5.30 1.05
CA THR A 5 23.35 -6.69 1.18
C THR A 5 22.53 -6.85 2.45
N ILE A 6 21.33 -7.41 2.31
CA ILE A 6 20.46 -7.79 3.43
C ILE A 6 20.27 -9.30 3.45
N THR A 7 20.26 -9.89 4.65
CA THR A 7 19.95 -11.32 4.84
C THR A 7 18.67 -11.42 5.64
N PHE A 8 17.71 -12.21 5.17
CA PHE A 8 16.46 -12.46 5.87
C PHE A 8 16.12 -13.93 5.88
N ARG A 9 15.31 -14.35 6.86
CA ARG A 9 14.83 -15.73 6.98
C ARG A 9 13.51 -15.88 6.24
N THR A 10 13.38 -16.99 5.52
CA THR A 10 12.15 -17.43 4.87
C THR A 10 12.12 -18.95 4.86
N ASP A 11 10.93 -19.52 4.79
CA ASP A 11 10.75 -20.95 4.57
C ASP A 11 11.17 -21.35 3.13
N THR A 12 11.51 -22.63 2.97
CA THR A 12 12.00 -23.20 1.70
C THR A 12 10.94 -23.13 0.61
N GLU A 13 9.67 -23.35 0.94
CA GLU A 13 8.55 -23.34 -0.01
C GLU A 13 8.40 -21.95 -0.67
N ARG A 14 8.43 -20.87 0.12
CA ARG A 14 8.39 -19.50 -0.39
C ARG A 14 9.62 -19.18 -1.24
N ARG A 15 10.80 -19.64 -0.84
CA ARG A 15 12.04 -19.46 -1.63
C ARG A 15 11.91 -20.12 -3.00
N ASP A 16 11.44 -21.37 -3.06
CA ASP A 16 11.31 -22.14 -4.29
C ASP A 16 10.25 -21.53 -5.21
N THR A 17 9.15 -21.03 -4.64
CA THR A 17 8.12 -20.29 -5.37
C THR A 17 8.67 -19.01 -6.01
N LEU A 18 9.48 -18.24 -5.27
CA LEU A 18 10.14 -17.05 -5.81
C LEU A 18 11.13 -17.40 -6.93
N ASP A 19 11.85 -18.51 -6.81
CA ASP A 19 12.78 -18.98 -7.84
C ASP A 19 12.05 -19.34 -9.14
N ALA A 20 10.94 -20.10 -9.05
CA ALA A 20 10.12 -20.46 -10.21
C ALA A 20 9.51 -19.22 -10.88
N LEU A 21 8.98 -18.27 -10.09
CA LEU A 21 8.43 -17.02 -10.62
C LEU A 21 9.51 -16.18 -11.31
N ALA A 22 10.69 -16.06 -10.71
CA ALA A 22 11.80 -15.32 -11.28
C ALA A 22 12.24 -15.92 -12.64
N ALA A 23 12.35 -17.24 -12.71
CA ALA A 23 12.69 -17.96 -13.93
C ALA A 23 11.66 -17.71 -15.04
N SER A 24 10.36 -17.78 -14.73
CA SER A 24 9.28 -17.52 -15.70
C SER A 24 9.32 -16.10 -16.29
N ARG A 25 9.86 -15.14 -15.53
CA ARG A 25 10.00 -13.73 -15.92
C ARG A 25 11.39 -13.38 -16.47
N GLN A 26 12.29 -14.36 -16.61
CA GLN A 26 13.70 -14.14 -17.00
C GLN A 26 14.41 -13.12 -16.08
N ARG A 27 14.11 -13.18 -14.78
CA ARG A 27 14.68 -12.32 -13.74
C ARG A 27 15.37 -13.16 -12.67
N ASN A 28 16.09 -12.50 -11.77
CA ASN A 28 16.64 -13.12 -10.56
C ASN A 28 15.73 -12.86 -9.35
N ARG A 29 15.93 -13.64 -8.29
CA ARG A 29 15.16 -13.52 -7.05
C ARG A 29 15.23 -12.11 -6.45
N SER A 30 16.41 -11.49 -6.49
CA SER A 30 16.62 -10.15 -5.96
C SER A 30 15.75 -9.08 -6.64
N PHE A 31 15.48 -9.24 -7.93
CA PHE A 31 14.57 -8.35 -8.66
C PHE A 31 13.16 -8.41 -8.07
N LEU A 32 12.59 -9.61 -7.90
CA LEU A 32 11.25 -9.78 -7.33
C LEU A 32 11.17 -9.32 -5.87
N ILE A 33 12.22 -9.58 -5.08
CA ILE A 33 12.28 -9.13 -3.68
C ILE A 33 12.26 -7.60 -3.63
N ASN A 34 13.06 -6.93 -4.45
CA ASN A 34 13.07 -5.47 -4.48
C ASN A 34 11.73 -4.91 -4.99
N GLU A 35 11.14 -5.49 -6.03
CA GLU A 35 9.81 -5.11 -6.53
C GLU A 35 8.74 -5.22 -5.42
N ALA A 36 8.75 -6.33 -4.67
CA ALA A 36 7.83 -6.52 -3.55
C ALA A 36 8.07 -5.51 -2.41
N ILE A 37 9.33 -5.20 -2.09
CA ILE A 37 9.69 -4.20 -1.08
C ILE A 37 9.26 -2.81 -1.53
N ASP A 38 9.49 -2.44 -2.78
CA ASP A 38 9.11 -1.14 -3.34
C ASP A 38 7.60 -0.95 -3.26
N ASN A 39 6.82 -1.93 -3.70
CA ASN A 39 5.36 -1.91 -3.60
C ASN A 39 4.88 -1.80 -2.14
N TYR A 40 5.49 -2.55 -1.22
CA TYR A 40 5.15 -2.47 0.20
C TYR A 40 5.44 -1.07 0.75
N LEU A 41 6.63 -0.53 0.47
CA LEU A 41 7.04 0.78 0.97
C LEU A 41 6.19 1.91 0.38
N GLU A 42 5.82 1.83 -0.89
CA GLU A 42 4.93 2.80 -1.54
C GLU A 42 3.57 2.86 -0.82
N ILE A 43 2.93 1.70 -0.63
CA ILE A 43 1.65 1.59 0.06
C ILE A 43 1.76 2.12 1.50
N GLN A 44 2.81 1.73 2.24
CA GLN A 44 2.97 2.18 3.62
C GLN A 44 3.25 3.69 3.73
N LYS A 45 4.04 4.27 2.81
CA LYS A 45 4.27 5.72 2.78
C LYS A 45 2.97 6.47 2.53
N TRP A 46 2.20 6.03 1.53
CA TRP A 46 0.91 6.63 1.23
C TRP A 46 -0.02 6.61 2.45
N HIS A 47 -0.16 5.46 3.13
CA HIS A 47 -0.96 5.35 4.35
C HIS A 47 -0.50 6.31 5.45
N ILE A 48 0.81 6.34 5.74
CA ILE A 48 1.36 7.18 6.80
C ILE A 48 1.13 8.66 6.50
N GLU A 49 1.35 9.08 5.25
CA GLU A 49 1.13 10.46 4.83
C GLU A 49 -0.34 10.84 4.93
N HIS A 50 -1.26 9.98 4.47
CA HIS A 50 -2.69 10.25 4.53
C HIS A 50 -3.22 10.29 5.96
N ILE A 51 -2.75 9.41 6.84
CA ILE A 51 -3.13 9.45 8.27
C ILE A 51 -2.65 10.76 8.90
N LYS A 52 -1.41 11.17 8.64
CA LYS A 52 -0.88 12.44 9.16
C LYS A 52 -1.67 13.63 8.65
N GLN A 53 -2.03 13.63 7.37
CA GLN A 53 -2.85 14.67 6.77
C GLN A 53 -4.24 14.71 7.41
N ALA A 54 -4.93 13.58 7.53
CA ALA A 54 -6.25 13.48 8.13
C ALA A 54 -6.26 13.95 9.60
N LEU A 55 -5.22 13.61 10.37
CA LEU A 55 -5.06 14.12 11.73
C LEU A 55 -4.91 15.65 11.76
N ALA A 56 -4.11 16.21 10.85
CA ALA A 56 -3.95 17.65 10.75
C ALA A 56 -5.24 18.36 10.28
N GLU A 57 -6.04 17.75 9.42
CA GLU A 57 -7.37 18.24 9.01
C GLU A 57 -8.35 18.23 10.18
N LEU A 58 -8.36 17.14 10.97
CA LEU A 58 -9.15 17.05 12.20
C LEU A 58 -8.78 18.15 13.20
N ASP A 59 -7.48 18.40 13.42
CA ASP A 59 -6.99 19.48 14.30
C ASP A 59 -7.41 20.88 13.81
N ARG A 60 -7.60 21.05 12.49
CA ARG A 60 -8.11 22.30 11.88
C ARG A 60 -9.63 22.38 11.82
N GLY A 61 -10.35 21.33 12.20
CA GLY A 61 -11.81 21.26 12.05
C GLY A 61 -12.28 21.07 10.61
N GLU A 62 -11.39 20.65 9.70
CA GLU A 62 -11.66 20.44 8.28
C GLU A 62 -12.28 19.05 8.04
N PHE A 63 -13.43 18.80 8.65
CA PHE A 63 -14.20 17.58 8.48
C PHE A 63 -15.69 17.89 8.34
N VAL A 64 -16.40 17.03 7.60
CA VAL A 64 -17.85 17.15 7.45
C VAL A 64 -18.56 16.59 8.68
N SER A 65 -19.70 17.19 9.04
CA SER A 65 -20.51 16.65 10.13
C SER A 65 -21.11 15.30 9.73
N GLN A 66 -21.53 14.52 10.73
CA GLN A 66 -22.24 13.27 10.44
C GLN A 66 -23.57 13.51 9.70
N GLU A 67 -24.18 14.68 9.85
CA GLU A 67 -25.43 15.02 9.18
C GLU A 67 -25.22 15.27 7.70
N ASP A 68 -24.24 16.12 7.35
CA ASP A 68 -23.86 16.40 5.96
C ASP A 68 -23.42 15.12 5.23
N MET A 69 -22.72 14.23 5.95
CA MET A 69 -22.31 12.93 5.41
C MET A 69 -23.52 12.04 5.09
N ARG A 70 -24.54 12.00 5.96
CA ARG A 70 -25.76 11.21 5.71
C ARG A 70 -26.53 11.70 4.50
N GLU A 71 -26.65 13.02 4.35
CA GLU A 71 -27.31 13.64 3.20
C GLU A 71 -26.57 13.29 1.90
N THR A 72 -25.25 13.47 1.87
CA THR A 72 -24.40 13.10 0.72
C THR A 72 -24.59 11.63 0.31
N PHE A 73 -24.62 10.71 1.29
CA PHE A 73 -24.85 9.28 1.00
C PHE A 73 -26.28 8.95 0.55
N ALA A 74 -27.28 9.74 0.94
CA ALA A 74 -28.64 9.58 0.47
C ALA A 74 -28.75 10.01 -1.00
N GLU A 75 -28.14 11.14 -1.37
CA GLU A 75 -28.07 11.63 -2.74
C GLU A 75 -27.36 10.66 -3.68
N LEU A 76 -26.17 10.17 -3.29
CA LEU A 76 -25.42 9.19 -4.08
C LEU A 76 -26.24 7.92 -4.34
N ARG A 77 -26.97 7.43 -3.32
CA ARG A 77 -27.85 6.25 -3.44
C ARG A 77 -29.03 6.50 -4.39
N ALA A 78 -29.60 7.69 -4.36
CA ALA A 78 -30.69 8.07 -5.27
C ALA A 78 -30.21 8.16 -6.73
N ARG A 79 -28.97 8.59 -6.96
CA ARG A 79 -28.39 8.76 -8.30
C ARG A 79 -27.94 7.46 -8.98
N CYS A 80 -27.70 6.41 -8.20
CA CYS A 80 -27.38 5.07 -8.72
C CYS A 80 -28.61 4.24 -9.08
N LYS A 81 -29.82 4.82 -9.00
CA LYS A 81 -31.10 4.18 -9.27
C LYS A 81 -31.66 4.67 -10.59
#